data_AF-A0A3B8ZZE3-F1
#
_entry.id   AF-A0A3B8ZZE3-F1
#
_cell.length_a   1.000
_cell.length_b   1.000
_cell.length_c   1.000
_cell.angle_alpha   90.00
_cell.angle_beta   90.00
_cell.angle_gamma   90.00
#
_symmetry.space_group_name_H-M   'P 1'
#
loop_
_entity.id
_entity.type
_entity.pdbx_description
1 polymer ?
#
loop_
_entity_poly.entity_id
_entity_poly.type
_entity_poly.pdbx_seq_one_letter_code
_entity_poly.pdbx_strand_id
1 'polypeptide(L)'
;MQNFIRKMHGTFIFHAVSSHFVNGLVPVAVLFLVLSLITTDPCFERTVIHLISVAALAIPLSFFSGIRDWRLKFHRGKAPIFYHKIRLSLLLALLCTAVMAIRLTWPDPLAAGGGIAWLYGGCIVLTLPVVVLLGHFGGKLASMTRQKNIAGSEPGR
;
A
#
# COMPACT_ATOMS: atom_id res chain seq x y z
N MET A 1 -1.34 -4.66 -33.36
CA MET A 1 -1.66 -5.16 -32.00
C MET A 1 -0.45 -5.80 -31.30
N GLN A 2 0.22 -6.80 -31.89
CA GLN A 2 1.31 -7.56 -31.22
C GLN A 2 2.51 -6.71 -30.77
N ASN A 3 2.96 -5.75 -31.60
CA ASN A 3 4.06 -4.84 -31.23
C ASN A 3 3.69 -3.90 -30.06
N PHE A 4 2.41 -3.56 -29.91
CA PHE A 4 1.92 -2.73 -28.80
C PHE A 4 1.87 -3.54 -27.49
N ILE A 5 1.34 -4.77 -27.53
CA ILE A 5 1.28 -5.66 -26.35
C ILE A 5 2.69 -5.99 -25.86
N ARG A 6 3.63 -6.26 -26.77
CA ARG A 6 5.04 -6.54 -26.42
C ARG A 6 5.74 -5.32 -25.80
N LYS A 7 5.46 -4.12 -26.30
CA LYS A 7 5.97 -2.86 -25.75
C LYS A 7 5.36 -2.55 -24.38
N MET A 8 4.05 -2.74 -24.21
CA MET A 8 3.38 -2.62 -22.91
C MET A 8 3.95 -3.59 -21.88
N HIS A 9 4.14 -4.86 -22.24
CA HIS A 9 4.71 -5.88 -21.35
C HIS A 9 6.15 -5.56 -20.92
N GLY A 10 6.95 -4.93 -21.81
CA GLY A 10 8.30 -4.47 -21.47
C GLY A 10 8.36 -3.25 -20.55
N THR A 11 7.27 -2.46 -20.47
CA THR A 11 7.21 -1.22 -19.67
C THR A 11 6.45 -1.42 -18.35
N PHE A 12 5.70 -2.51 -18.22
CA PHE A 12 4.82 -2.75 -17.09
C PHE A 12 5.59 -3.20 -15.84
N ILE A 13 5.74 -2.28 -14.88
CA ILE A 13 6.31 -2.60 -13.57
C ILE A 13 5.15 -3.01 -12.65
N PHE A 14 4.86 -4.32 -12.58
CA PHE A 14 3.83 -4.90 -11.70
C PHE A 14 3.90 -4.36 -10.27
N HIS A 15 5.11 -4.16 -9.74
CA HIS A 15 5.32 -3.59 -8.40
C HIS A 15 4.78 -2.16 -8.28
N ALA A 16 5.02 -1.31 -9.27
CA ALA A 16 4.58 0.08 -9.25
C ALA A 16 3.05 0.13 -9.30
N VAL A 17 2.41 -0.62 -10.19
CA VAL A 17 0.95 -0.63 -10.31
C VAL A 17 0.29 -1.13 -9.03
N SER A 18 0.76 -2.26 -8.49
CA SER A 18 0.19 -2.84 -7.27
C SER A 18 0.42 -1.97 -6.03
N SER A 19 1.60 -1.37 -5.88
CA SER A 19 1.89 -0.48 -4.75
C SER A 19 1.13 0.85 -4.83
N HIS A 20 1.03 1.47 -6.01
CA HIS A 20 0.27 2.71 -6.18
C HIS A 20 -1.23 2.50 -5.99
N PHE A 21 -1.73 1.32 -6.40
CA PHE A 21 -3.13 0.96 -6.18
C PHE A 21 -3.48 0.89 -4.69
N VAL A 22 -2.67 0.20 -3.87
CA VAL A 22 -2.84 0.17 -2.40
C VAL A 22 -2.73 1.57 -1.80
N ASN A 23 -1.76 2.37 -2.27
CA ASN A 23 -1.57 3.74 -1.81
C ASN A 23 -2.73 4.69 -2.14
N GLY A 24 -3.52 4.39 -3.18
CA GLY A 24 -4.74 5.12 -3.51
C GLY A 24 -5.96 4.64 -2.73
N LEU A 25 -6.12 3.32 -2.57
CA LEU A 25 -7.31 2.74 -1.92
C LEU A 25 -7.37 3.04 -0.43
N VAL A 26 -6.24 2.99 0.27
CA VAL A 26 -6.19 3.15 1.74
C VAL A 26 -6.65 4.55 2.18
N PRO A 27 -6.16 5.67 1.61
CA PRO A 27 -6.65 7.01 1.96
C PRO A 27 -8.14 7.18 1.67
N VAL A 28 -8.63 6.62 0.56
CA VAL A 28 -10.06 6.65 0.23
C VAL A 28 -10.86 5.84 1.26
N ALA A 29 -10.36 4.69 1.71
CA ALA A 29 -11.01 3.90 2.75
C ALA A 29 -11.15 4.69 4.07
N VAL A 30 -10.12 5.45 4.46
CA VAL A 30 -10.19 6.32 5.65
C VAL A 30 -11.19 7.46 5.46
N LEU A 31 -11.25 8.05 4.26
CA LEU A 31 -12.24 9.08 3.94
C LEU A 31 -13.67 8.51 4.04
N PHE A 32 -13.92 7.32 3.52
CA PHE A 32 -15.21 6.65 3.64
C PHE A 32 -15.55 6.26 5.08
N LEU A 33 -14.55 5.92 5.91
CA LEU A 33 -14.77 5.72 7.34
C LEU A 33 -15.25 7.00 8.01
N VAL A 34 -14.60 8.14 7.73
CA VAL A 34 -15.03 9.44 8.26
C VAL A 34 -16.45 9.78 7.81
N LEU A 35 -16.78 9.58 6.53
CA LEU A 35 -18.14 9.76 6.03
C LEU A 35 -19.14 8.88 6.77
N SER A 36 -18.81 7.61 6.98
CA SER A 36 -19.66 6.67 7.73
C SER A 36 -19.93 7.14 9.16
N LEU A 37 -18.96 7.76 9.83
CA LEU A 37 -19.12 8.26 11.20
C LEU A 37 -19.98 9.53 11.25
N ILE A 38 -19.91 10.40 10.23
CA ILE A 38 -20.68 11.65 10.16
C ILE A 38 -22.12 11.38 9.76
N THR A 39 -22.34 10.54 8.74
CA THR A 39 -23.68 10.28 8.19
C THR A 39 -24.40 9.16 8.90
N THR A 40 -23.67 8.33 9.67
CA THR A 40 -24.16 7.08 10.27
C THR A 40 -24.72 6.07 9.24
N ASP A 41 -24.42 6.26 7.96
CA ASP A 41 -24.90 5.38 6.89
C ASP A 41 -23.97 4.16 6.72
N PRO A 42 -24.48 2.93 6.93
CA PRO A 42 -23.70 1.69 6.83
C PRO A 42 -23.19 1.40 5.40
N CYS A 43 -23.68 2.09 4.37
CA CYS A 43 -23.18 1.96 3.00
C CYS A 43 -21.73 2.46 2.87
N PHE A 44 -21.37 3.51 3.58
CA PHE A 44 -19.98 4.01 3.58
C PHE A 44 -19.05 3.01 4.27
N GLU A 45 -19.43 2.46 5.43
CA GLU A 45 -18.65 1.44 6.12
C GLU A 45 -18.44 0.18 5.26
N ARG A 46 -19.50 -0.29 4.59
CA ARG A 46 -19.36 -1.39 3.61
C ARG A 46 -18.31 -1.06 2.56
N THR A 47 -18.31 0.17 2.05
CA THR A 47 -17.32 0.61 1.05
C THR A 47 -15.89 0.56 1.61
N VAL A 48 -15.67 0.95 2.87
CA VAL A 48 -14.38 0.80 3.57
C VAL A 48 -13.91 -0.65 3.52
N ILE A 49 -14.78 -1.61 3.83
CA ILE A 49 -14.44 -3.03 3.81
C ILE A 49 -14.05 -3.51 2.41
N HIS A 50 -14.76 -3.11 1.36
CA HIS A 50 -14.39 -3.47 -0.01
C HIS A 50 -13.00 -2.93 -0.37
N LEU A 51 -12.73 -1.66 -0.06
CA LEU A 51 -11.44 -1.02 -0.34
C LEU A 51 -10.29 -1.68 0.42
N ILE A 52 -10.46 -1.94 1.73
CA ILE A 52 -9.46 -2.62 2.55
C ILE A 52 -9.24 -4.06 2.09
N SER A 53 -10.30 -4.77 1.69
CA SER A 53 -10.18 -6.16 1.19
C SER A 53 -9.37 -6.20 -0.11
N VAL A 54 -9.67 -5.30 -1.04
CA VAL A 54 -8.91 -5.18 -2.30
C VAL A 54 -7.46 -4.80 -2.02
N ALA A 55 -7.22 -3.86 -1.10
CA ALA A 55 -5.88 -3.49 -0.67
C ALA A 55 -5.13 -4.68 -0.05
N ALA A 56 -5.78 -5.46 0.83
CA ALA A 56 -5.22 -6.64 1.48
C ALA A 56 -4.75 -7.68 0.46
N LEU A 57 -5.53 -7.92 -0.60
CA LEU A 57 -5.16 -8.83 -1.68
C LEU A 57 -4.02 -8.30 -2.55
N ALA A 58 -3.93 -6.98 -2.73
CA ALA A 58 -2.87 -6.34 -3.50
C ALA A 58 -1.54 -6.25 -2.74
N ILE A 59 -1.55 -6.24 -1.40
CA ILE A 59 -0.32 -6.13 -0.59
C ILE A 59 0.68 -7.27 -0.86
N PRO A 60 0.29 -8.57 -0.85
CA PRO A 60 1.20 -9.67 -1.19
C PRO A 60 1.82 -9.51 -2.59
N LEU A 61 1.01 -9.13 -3.58
CA LEU A 61 1.47 -8.91 -4.95
C LEU A 61 2.52 -7.79 -5.02
N SER A 62 2.25 -6.67 -4.34
CA SER A 62 3.15 -5.54 -4.20
C SER A 62 4.45 -5.93 -3.47
N PHE A 63 4.33 -6.73 -2.41
CA PHE A 63 5.47 -7.17 -1.59
C PHE A 63 6.43 -8.08 -2.37
N PHE A 64 5.92 -9.15 -2.99
CA PHE A 64 6.74 -10.09 -3.75
C PHE A 64 7.40 -9.43 -4.96
N SER A 65 6.64 -8.61 -5.69
CA SER A 65 7.18 -7.86 -6.82
C SER A 65 8.25 -6.85 -6.38
N GLY A 66 8.11 -6.23 -5.21
CA GLY A 66 9.10 -5.34 -4.63
C GLY A 66 10.40 -6.05 -4.23
N ILE A 67 10.31 -7.24 -3.63
CA ILE A 67 11.48 -8.07 -3.32
C ILE A 67 12.21 -8.50 -4.61
N ARG A 68 11.46 -8.88 -5.65
CA ARG A 68 12.04 -9.25 -6.94
C ARG A 68 12.79 -8.07 -7.57
N ASP A 69 12.18 -6.89 -7.59
CA ASP A 69 12.81 -5.67 -8.12
C ASP A 69 14.05 -5.27 -7.30
N TRP A 70 14.02 -5.42 -5.96
CA TRP A 70 15.19 -5.21 -5.11
C TRP A 70 16.36 -6.17 -5.45
N ARG A 71 16.06 -7.46 -5.67
CA ARG A 71 17.08 -8.45 -6.03
C ARG A 71 17.68 -8.20 -7.41
N LEU A 72 16.85 -7.89 -8.40
CA LEU A 72 17.28 -7.80 -9.81
C LEU A 72 17.85 -6.43 -10.19
N LYS A 73 17.22 -5.33 -9.76
CA LYS A 73 17.62 -3.97 -10.19
C LYS A 73 18.64 -3.34 -9.24
N PHE A 74 18.53 -3.62 -7.95
CA PHE A 74 19.36 -3.00 -6.93
C PHE A 74 20.52 -3.90 -6.46
N HIS A 75 20.75 -5.06 -7.10
CA HIS A 75 21.85 -5.99 -6.80
C HIS A 75 21.98 -6.33 -5.31
N ARG A 76 20.86 -6.41 -4.58
CA ARG A 76 20.82 -6.59 -3.11
C ARG A 76 21.56 -5.50 -2.33
N GLY A 77 21.76 -4.33 -2.92
CA GLY A 77 22.33 -3.16 -2.27
C GLY A 77 21.60 -2.89 -0.96
N LYS A 78 22.37 -2.88 0.14
CA LYS A 78 21.87 -2.65 1.50
C LYS A 78 21.50 -1.18 1.67
N ALA A 79 20.40 -0.72 1.09
CA ALA A 79 19.85 0.57 1.46
C ALA A 79 18.91 0.37 2.66
N PRO A 80 19.15 1.02 3.82
CA PRO A 80 18.27 0.96 5.00
C PRO A 80 16.79 1.21 4.66
N ILE A 81 16.53 1.96 3.60
CA ILE A 81 15.20 2.28 3.07
C ILE A 81 14.41 1.01 2.70
N PHE A 82 15.05 -0.04 2.16
CA PHE A 82 14.34 -1.29 1.82
C PHE A 82 13.81 -2.01 3.06
N TYR A 83 14.58 -2.04 4.16
CA TYR A 83 14.14 -2.64 5.42
C TYR A 83 12.95 -1.89 6.02
N HIS A 84 12.93 -0.56 5.93
CA HIS A 84 11.78 0.24 6.35
C HIS A 84 10.55 -0.08 5.51
N LYS A 85 10.68 -0.20 4.17
CA LYS A 85 9.57 -0.58 3.29
C LYS A 85 9.03 -1.97 3.62
N ILE A 86 9.89 -2.96 3.87
CA ILE A 86 9.47 -4.32 4.25
C ILE A 86 8.67 -4.29 5.57
N ARG A 87 9.18 -3.62 6.61
CA ARG A 87 8.49 -3.50 7.90
C ARG A 87 7.13 -2.81 7.76
N LEU A 88 7.06 -1.72 7.01
CA LEU A 88 5.81 -0.99 6.77
C LEU A 88 4.82 -1.80 5.94
N SER A 89 5.26 -2.55 4.92
CA SER A 89 4.39 -3.45 4.17
C SER A 89 3.81 -4.57 5.04
N LEU A 90 4.62 -5.15 5.93
CA LEU A 90 4.17 -6.17 6.87
C LEU A 90 3.17 -5.59 7.89
N LEU A 91 3.45 -4.39 8.42
CA LEU A 91 2.54 -3.68 9.31
C LEU A 91 1.20 -3.39 8.61
N LEU A 92 1.23 -2.92 7.36
CA LEU A 92 0.01 -2.67 6.59
C LEU A 92 -0.78 -3.96 6.37
N ALA A 93 -0.10 -5.06 6.02
CA ALA A 93 -0.74 -6.37 5.87
C ALA A 93 -1.41 -6.83 7.17
N LEU A 94 -0.73 -6.67 8.31
CA LEU A 94 -1.26 -7.01 9.62
C LEU A 94 -2.50 -6.19 9.95
N LEU A 95 -2.46 -4.86 9.73
CA LEU A 95 -3.59 -3.98 9.98
C LEU A 95 -4.80 -4.33 9.11
N CYS A 96 -4.60 -4.51 7.80
CA CYS A 96 -5.70 -4.90 6.90
C CYS A 96 -6.28 -6.27 7.28
N THR A 97 -5.43 -7.23 7.66
CA THR A 97 -5.87 -8.55 8.11
C THR A 97 -6.65 -8.47 9.42
N ALA A 98 -6.20 -7.64 10.37
CA ALA A 98 -6.91 -7.41 11.63
C ALA A 98 -8.29 -6.78 11.40
N VAL A 99 -8.39 -5.79 10.51
CA VAL A 99 -9.68 -5.18 10.12
C VAL A 99 -10.63 -6.23 9.53
N MET A 100 -10.14 -7.08 8.63
CA MET A 100 -10.95 -8.15 8.06
C MET A 100 -11.35 -9.20 9.10
N ALA A 101 -10.43 -9.61 9.97
CA ALA A 101 -10.71 -10.56 11.04
C ALA A 101 -11.79 -10.03 12.00
N ILE A 102 -11.68 -8.76 12.42
CA ILE A 102 -12.70 -8.11 13.25
C ILE A 102 -14.04 -8.10 12.53
N ARG A 103 -14.08 -7.76 11.24
CA ARG A 103 -15.33 -7.72 10.46
C ARG A 103 -15.98 -9.09 10.28
N LEU A 104 -15.19 -10.15 10.18
CA LEU A 104 -15.69 -11.52 10.07
C LEU A 104 -16.26 -12.03 11.40
N THR A 105 -15.69 -11.61 12.54
CA THR A 105 -16.19 -11.98 13.87
C THR A 105 -17.35 -11.10 14.34
N TRP A 106 -17.33 -9.81 14.02
CA TRP A 106 -18.40 -8.84 14.30
C TRP A 106 -18.92 -8.24 12.98
N PRO A 107 -20.11 -8.66 12.51
CA PRO A 107 -20.65 -8.19 11.23
C PRO A 107 -20.85 -6.67 11.12
N ASP A 108 -21.01 -5.99 12.26
CA ASP A 108 -21.12 -4.54 12.37
C ASP A 108 -20.31 -4.01 13.58
N PRO A 109 -18.97 -3.86 13.42
CA PRO A 109 -18.08 -3.46 14.51
C PRO A 109 -18.33 -2.03 15.00
N LEU A 110 -18.72 -1.12 14.09
CA LEU A 110 -19.00 0.28 14.45
C LEU A 110 -20.32 0.40 15.22
N ALA A 111 -21.38 -0.29 14.80
CA ALA A 111 -22.66 -0.24 15.52
C ALA A 111 -22.60 -0.98 16.86
N ALA A 112 -21.78 -2.02 16.99
CA ALA A 112 -21.53 -2.69 18.27
C ALA A 112 -20.97 -1.74 19.35
N GLY A 113 -20.31 -0.65 18.92
CA GLY A 113 -19.78 0.37 19.82
C GLY A 113 -18.67 -0.14 20.73
N GLY A 114 -18.34 0.66 21.76
CA GLY A 114 -17.35 0.27 22.77
C GLY A 114 -15.95 -0.02 22.22
N GLY A 115 -15.23 -0.93 22.88
CA GLY A 115 -13.82 -1.21 22.57
C GLY A 115 -13.58 -1.78 21.17
N ILE A 116 -14.51 -2.56 20.62
CA ILE A 116 -14.35 -3.17 19.30
C ILE A 116 -14.44 -2.12 18.18
N ALA A 117 -15.32 -1.13 18.32
CA ALA A 117 -15.44 -0.01 17.38
C ALA A 117 -14.15 0.81 17.34
N TRP A 118 -13.58 1.12 18.52
CA TRP A 118 -12.30 1.84 18.62
C TRP A 118 -11.14 1.05 18.04
N LEU A 119 -11.07 -0.26 18.31
CA LEU A 119 -10.03 -1.12 17.73
C LEU A 119 -10.14 -1.17 16.20
N TYR A 120 -11.35 -1.42 15.68
CA TYR A 120 -11.63 -1.49 14.25
C TYR A 120 -11.30 -0.18 13.52
N GLY A 121 -11.88 0.94 13.98
CA GLY A 121 -11.64 2.26 13.42
C GLY A 121 -10.18 2.69 13.56
N GLY A 122 -9.56 2.41 14.71
CA GLY A 122 -8.15 2.68 14.97
C GLY A 122 -7.21 1.94 14.03
N CYS A 123 -7.46 0.65 13.77
CA CYS A 123 -6.71 -0.12 12.79
C CYS A 123 -6.82 0.49 11.39
N ILE A 124 -8.02 0.87 10.96
CA ILE A 124 -8.25 1.52 9.65
C ILE A 124 -7.50 2.85 9.57
N VAL A 125 -7.65 3.74 10.57
CA VAL A 125 -6.97 5.04 10.57
C VAL A 125 -5.44 4.87 10.58
N LEU A 126 -4.91 3.90 11.31
CA LEU A 126 -3.47 3.62 11.37
C LEU A 126 -2.89 3.13 10.02
N THR A 127 -3.71 2.60 9.12
CA THR A 127 -3.23 2.26 7.76
C THR A 127 -2.77 3.49 6.96
N LEU A 128 -3.33 4.67 7.24
CA LEU A 128 -3.01 5.92 6.53
C LEU A 128 -1.55 6.37 6.70
N PRO A 129 -1.02 6.60 7.92
CA PRO A 129 0.39 6.99 8.07
C PRO A 129 1.34 5.93 7.50
N VAL A 130 0.99 4.64 7.59
CA VAL A 130 1.80 3.55 7.02
C VAL A 130 1.90 3.67 5.50
N VAL A 131 0.78 3.92 4.82
CA VAL A 131 0.74 4.03 3.36
C VAL A 131 1.41 5.31 2.85
N VAL A 132 1.27 6.42 3.60
CA VAL A 132 1.98 7.68 3.31
C VAL A 132 3.49 7.49 3.42
N LEU A 133 3.97 6.84 4.49
CA LEU A 133 5.39 6.54 4.65
C LEU A 133 5.91 5.59 3.56
N LEU A 134 5.14 4.57 3.18
CA LEU A 134 5.48 3.68 2.06
C LEU A 134 5.64 4.46 0.74
N GLY A 135 4.72 5.40 0.47
CA GLY A 135 4.81 6.32 -0.67
C GLY A 135 6.05 7.21 -0.60
N HIS A 136 6.32 7.82 0.55
CA HIS A 136 7.49 8.68 0.76
C HIS A 136 8.81 7.93 0.50
N PHE A 137 8.98 6.73 1.08
CA PHE A 137 10.16 5.89 0.84
C PHE A 137 10.26 5.40 -0.61
N GLY A 138 9.11 5.18 -1.27
CA GLY A 138 9.05 4.91 -2.71
C GLY A 138 9.61 6.06 -3.56
N GLY A 139 9.15 7.28 -3.31
CA GLY A 139 9.62 8.48 -3.99
C GLY A 139 11.11 8.75 -3.76
N LYS A 140 11.60 8.56 -2.53
CA LYS A 140 13.02 8.71 -2.18
C LYS A 140 13.92 7.73 -2.93
N LEU A 141 13.51 6.48 -3.14
CA LEU A 141 14.27 5.52 -3.94
C LEU A 141 14.31 5.91 -5.42
N ALA A 142 13.20 6.42 -5.95
CA ALA A 142 13.12 6.86 -7.34
C ALA A 142 14.02 8.08 -7.60
N SER A 143 14.05 9.04 -6.67
CA SER A 143 14.93 10.23 -6.79
C SER A 143 16.41 9.86 -6.69
N MET A 144 16.80 8.99 -5.74
CA MET A 144 18.17 8.50 -5.61
C MET A 144 18.65 7.76 -6.86
N THR A 145 17.80 6.92 -7.43
CA THR A 145 18.12 6.20 -8.69
C THR A 145 18.34 7.18 -9.85
N ARG A 146 17.49 8.21 -9.95
CA ARG A 146 17.64 9.27 -10.96
C ARG A 146 18.95 10.04 -10.79
N GLN A 147 19.30 10.42 -9.56
CA GLN A 147 20.54 11.14 -9.27
C GLN A 147 21.79 10.32 -9.62
N LYS A 148 21.80 9.01 -9.30
CA LYS A 148 22.89 8.11 -9.67
C LYS A 148 23.07 8.02 -11.19
N ASN A 149 21.98 7.96 -11.95
CA ASN A 149 22.04 7.89 -13.41
C ASN A 149 22.59 9.18 -14.02
N ILE A 150 22.25 10.35 -13.46
CA ILE A 150 22.79 11.65 -13.91
C ILE A 150 24.30 11.71 -13.62
N ALA A 151 24.72 11.38 -12.39
CA ALA A 151 26.13 11.38 -12.00
C ALA A 151 26.99 10.38 -12.78
N GLY A 152 26.41 9.25 -13.20
CA GLY A 152 27.09 8.26 -14.05
C GLY A 152 27.11 8.60 -15.55
N SER A 153 26.41 9.66 -15.96
CA SER A 153 26.36 10.13 -17.36
C SER A 153 27.26 11.33 -17.63
N GLU A 154 27.93 11.87 -16.61
CA GLU A 154 29.00 12.86 -16.79
C GLU A 154 30.26 12.17 -17.33
N PRO A 155 30.78 12.56 -18.51
CA PRO A 155 32.02 12.00 -19.03
C PRO A 155 33.21 12.52 -18.22
N GLY A 156 33.88 11.62 -17.51
CA GLY A 156 35.26 11.80 -17.04
C GLY A 156 35.43 12.36 -15.62
N ARG A 157 35.71 11.46 -14.69
CA ARG A 157 36.97 11.53 -13.93
C ARG A 157 37.73 10.24 -14.16
#